data_AF-A0A0S6U447-F1
#
_entry.id   AF-A0A0S6U447-F1
#
_cell.length_a   1.000
_cell.length_b   1.000
_cell.length_c   1.000
_cell.angle_alpha   90.00
_cell.angle_beta   90.00
_cell.angle_gamma   90.00
#
_symmetry.space_group_name_H-M   'P 1'
#
loop_
_entity.id
_entity.type
_entity.pdbx_description
1 polymer ?
#
loop_
_entity_poly.entity_id
_entity_poly.type
_entity_poly.pdbx_seq_one_letter_code
_entity_poly.pdbx_strand_id
1 'polypeptide(L)'
;MKKQNIIITIVSVVVILASLFIGGARGGEFAGADDQAEGIIEEMNKDYEPWFESIWEPPSGEIESLLFASQAALGAGVIGYYIGKKKNAKNNNASIKNQ
;
A
#
# COMPACT_ATOMS: atom_id res chain seq x y z
N MET A 1 8.19 -19.88 11.78
CA MET A 1 8.36 -19.02 10.59
C MET A 1 9.86 -18.94 10.30
N LYS A 2 10.31 -18.96 9.05
CA LYS A 2 11.76 -18.81 8.75
C LYS A 2 12.23 -17.46 9.29
N LYS A 3 13.42 -17.37 9.90
CA LYS A 3 13.94 -16.12 10.50
C LYS A 3 13.88 -14.93 9.54
N GLN A 4 14.10 -15.19 8.25
CA GLN A 4 14.01 -14.21 7.16
C GLN A 4 12.62 -13.56 7.03
N ASN A 5 11.52 -14.33 7.15
CA ASN A 5 10.18 -13.77 7.07
C ASN A 5 9.87 -12.85 8.26
N ILE A 6 10.36 -13.20 9.45
CA ILE A 6 10.19 -12.36 10.65
C ILE A 6 10.95 -11.05 10.47
N ILE A 7 12.18 -11.11 9.95
CA ILE A 7 12.98 -9.92 9.67
C ILE A 7 12.27 -9.01 8.66
N ILE A 8 11.78 -9.57 7.54
CA ILE A 8 11.04 -8.81 6.52
C ILE A 8 9.80 -8.15 7.12
N THR A 9 9.01 -8.87 7.92
CA THR A 9 7.83 -8.30 8.58
C THR A 9 8.20 -7.16 9.54
N ILE A 10 9.26 -7.32 10.33
CA ILE A 10 9.74 -6.26 11.24
C ILE A 10 10.18 -5.03 10.44
N VAL A 11 10.96 -5.21 9.37
CA VAL A 11 11.40 -4.12 8.51
C VAL A 11 10.20 -3.39 7.89
N SER A 12 9.21 -4.11 7.36
CA SER A 12 7.99 -3.51 6.83
C SER A 12 7.22 -2.68 7.87
N VAL A 13 7.07 -3.19 9.09
CA VAL A 13 6.41 -2.47 10.19
C VAL A 13 7.20 -1.21 10.56
N VAL A 14 8.53 -1.30 10.65
CA VAL A 14 9.39 -0.15 10.95
C VAL A 14 9.28 0.92 9.87
N VAL A 15 9.27 0.55 8.59
CA VAL A 15 9.11 1.50 7.48
C VAL A 15 7.76 2.22 7.54
N ILE A 16 6.68 1.48 7.81
CA ILE A 16 5.34 2.07 7.95
C ILE A 16 5.31 3.07 9.11
N LEU A 17 5.81 2.67 10.28
CA LEU A 17 5.81 3.53 11.48
C LEU A 17 6.71 4.77 11.30
N ALA A 18 7.88 4.60 10.67
CA ALA A 18 8.76 5.72 10.36
C ALA A 18 8.09 6.71 9.40
N SER A 19 7.42 6.21 8.36
CA SER A 19 6.66 7.04 7.42
C SER A 19 5.54 7.81 8.12
N LEU A 20 4.77 7.16 9.00
CA LEU A 20 3.70 7.81 9.76
C LEU A 20 4.23 8.88 10.72
N PHE A 21 5.35 8.61 11.41
CA PHE A 21 5.92 9.55 12.37
C PHE A 21 6.56 10.76 11.67
N ILE A 22 7.33 10.54 10.60
CA ILE A 22 8.01 11.60 9.85
C ILE A 22 7.00 12.46 9.07
N GLY A 23 6.02 11.82 8.40
CA GLY A 23 4.97 12.52 7.67
C GLY A 23 4.02 13.29 8.60
N GLY A 24 3.55 12.65 9.66
CA GLY A 24 2.65 13.27 10.64
C GLY A 24 3.29 14.41 11.43
N ALA A 25 4.57 14.31 11.80
CA ALA A 25 5.28 15.38 12.51
C ALA A 25 5.51 16.64 11.65
N ARG A 26 5.44 16.51 10.32
CA ARG A 26 5.62 17.62 9.37
C ARG A 26 4.30 18.23 8.88
N GLY A 27 3.16 17.75 9.39
CA GLY A 27 1.85 18.16 8.89
C GLY A 27 1.62 17.77 7.43
N GLY A 28 2.33 16.73 6.94
CA GLY A 28 2.15 16.25 5.58
C GLY A 28 0.77 15.65 5.43
N GLU A 29 -0.07 16.26 4.60
CA GLU A 29 -1.29 15.62 4.13
C GLU A 29 -0.89 14.36 3.34
N PHE A 30 -1.68 13.30 3.49
CA PHE A 30 -1.53 12.08 2.68
C PHE A 30 -2.06 12.36 1.27
N ALA A 31 -1.38 13.26 0.56
CA ALA A 31 -1.64 13.61 -0.82
C ALA A 31 -0.95 12.60 -1.75
N GLY A 32 -1.44 12.52 -2.97
CA GLY A 32 -0.83 11.71 -4.01
C GLY A 32 0.61 12.14 -4.27
N ALA A 33 1.44 11.21 -4.74
CA ALA A 33 2.77 11.58 -5.23
C ALA A 33 2.69 12.54 -6.44
N ASP A 34 1.57 12.52 -7.16
CA ASP A 34 1.32 13.34 -8.34
C ASP A 34 1.01 14.80 -7.97
N ASP A 35 0.13 15.04 -6.99
CA ASP A 35 -0.18 16.38 -6.45
C ASP A 35 1.08 17.13 -6.00
N GLN A 36 2.01 16.42 -5.36
CA GLN A 36 3.27 16.99 -4.90
C GLN A 36 4.23 17.28 -6.06
N ALA A 37 4.16 16.49 -7.13
CA ALA A 37 5.01 16.67 -8.31
C ALA A 37 4.54 17.88 -9.13
N GLU A 38 3.23 18.03 -9.34
CA GLU A 38 2.65 19.16 -10.08
C GLU A 38 3.03 20.50 -9.44
N GLY A 39 2.87 20.64 -8.12
CA GLY A 39 3.20 21.89 -7.42
C GLY A 39 4.69 22.29 -7.54
N ILE A 40 5.61 21.33 -7.57
CA ILE A 40 7.04 21.61 -7.76
C ILE A 40 7.35 21.97 -9.22
N ILE A 41 6.68 21.33 -10.18
CA ILE A 41 6.87 21.59 -11.60
C ILE A 41 6.40 23.00 -11.96
N GLU A 42 5.24 23.42 -11.47
CA GLU A 42 4.73 24.79 -11.67
C GLU A 42 5.64 25.86 -11.06
N GLU A 43 6.28 25.56 -9.92
CA GLU A 43 7.19 26.48 -9.25
C GLU A 43 8.54 26.62 -9.98
N MET A 44 9.04 25.54 -10.57
CA MET A 44 10.32 25.54 -11.30
C MET A 44 10.20 26.07 -12.74
N ASN A 45 9.07 25.83 -13.41
CA ASN A 45 8.87 26.27 -14.79
C ASN A 45 7.39 26.51 -15.10
N LYS A 46 6.98 27.78 -15.10
CA LYS A 46 5.60 28.21 -15.40
C LYS A 46 5.14 27.92 -16.83
N ASP A 47 6.06 27.69 -17.76
CA ASP A 47 5.74 27.39 -19.16
C ASP A 47 5.85 25.89 -19.46
N TYR A 48 5.87 25.02 -18.45
CA TYR A 48 5.94 23.58 -18.63
C TYR A 48 4.62 23.01 -19.14
N GLU A 49 4.63 22.47 -20.36
CA GLU A 49 3.53 21.65 -20.88
C GLU A 49 3.76 20.16 -20.52
N PRO A 50 2.76 19.48 -19.92
CA PRO A 50 2.81 18.04 -19.70
C PRO A 50 3.00 17.28 -21.02
N TRP A 51 4.02 16.44 -21.10
CA TRP A 51 4.26 15.56 -22.26
C TRP A 51 3.34 14.33 -22.27
N PHE A 52 2.54 14.15 -21.23
CA PHE A 52 1.54 13.10 -21.08
C PHE A 52 0.38 13.63 -20.23
N GLU A 53 -0.84 13.52 -20.74
CA GLU A 53 -2.07 13.81 -20.00
C GLU A 53 -2.73 12.50 -19.56
N SER A 54 -3.30 12.49 -18.35
CA SER A 54 -4.00 11.33 -17.85
C SER A 54 -5.24 11.07 -18.73
N ILE A 55 -5.30 9.88 -19.34
CA ILE A 55 -6.43 9.47 -20.20
C ILE A 55 -7.74 9.45 -19.39
N TRP A 56 -7.65 9.27 -18.07
CA TRP A 56 -8.77 9.31 -17.16
C TRP A 56 -8.32 9.82 -15.79
N GLU A 57 -8.96 10.89 -15.35
CA GLU A 57 -8.79 11.45 -14.01
C GLU A 57 -10.09 11.22 -13.22
N PRO A 58 -10.01 10.71 -11.99
CA PRO A 58 -11.20 10.52 -11.17
C PRO A 58 -11.85 11.89 -10.90
N PRO A 59 -13.17 12.03 -11.09
CA PRO A 59 -13.87 13.32 -10.99
C PRO A 59 -13.94 13.91 -9.56
N SER A 60 -13.40 13.19 -8.56
CA SER A 60 -13.32 13.62 -7.16
C SER A 60 -12.26 12.80 -6.42
N GLY A 61 -11.50 13.43 -5.52
CA GLY A 61 -10.55 12.76 -4.62
C GLY A 61 -11.21 11.72 -3.69
N GLU A 62 -12.53 11.79 -3.50
CA GLU A 62 -13.27 10.73 -2.80
C GLU A 62 -13.28 9.42 -3.59
N ILE A 63 -13.40 9.49 -4.91
CA ILE A 63 -13.38 8.32 -5.79
C ILE A 63 -11.97 7.73 -5.86
N GLU A 64 -10.95 8.58 -5.91
CA GLU A 64 -9.55 8.16 -5.82
C GLU A 64 -9.28 7.39 -4.52
N SER A 65 -9.68 7.97 -3.38
CA SER A 65 -9.56 7.32 -2.07
C SER A 65 -10.31 5.99 -2.01
N LEU A 66 -11.49 5.90 -2.64
CA LEU A 66 -12.29 4.68 -2.73
C LEU A 66 -11.59 3.60 -3.57
N LEU A 67 -10.97 3.98 -4.69
CA LEU A 67 -10.17 3.06 -5.50
C LEU A 67 -8.97 2.52 -4.72
N PHE A 68 -8.23 3.38 -4.00
CA PHE A 68 -7.13 2.94 -3.13
C PHE A 68 -7.63 2.02 -1.99
N ALA A 69 -8.73 2.36 -1.33
CA ALA A 69 -9.32 1.54 -0.28
C ALA A 69 -9.78 0.17 -0.82
N SER A 70 -10.35 0.13 -2.02
CA SER A 70 -10.75 -1.10 -2.69
C SER A 70 -9.55 -1.99 -3.01
N GLN A 71 -8.48 -1.41 -3.57
CA GLN A 71 -7.22 -2.13 -3.82
C GLN A 71 -6.62 -2.70 -2.54
N ALA A 72 -6.61 -1.91 -1.46
CA ALA A 72 -6.13 -2.35 -0.15
C ALA A 72 -6.99 -3.50 0.41
N ALA A 73 -8.32 -3.41 0.30
CA ALA A 73 -9.24 -4.44 0.76
C ALA A 73 -9.07 -5.76 -0.01
N LEU A 74 -8.94 -5.69 -1.33
CA LEU A 74 -8.68 -6.86 -2.17
C LEU A 74 -7.31 -7.49 -1.86
N GLY A 75 -6.27 -6.67 -1.74
CA GLY A 75 -4.93 -7.12 -1.37
C GLY A 75 -4.91 -7.83 0.00
N ALA A 76 -5.54 -7.23 1.01
CA ALA A 76 -5.69 -7.82 2.33
C ALA A 76 -6.50 -9.14 2.29
N GLY A 77 -7.57 -9.19 1.50
CA GLY A 77 -8.38 -10.39 1.29
C GLY A 77 -7.59 -11.55 0.71
N VAL A 78 -6.80 -11.31 -0.35
CA VAL A 78 -5.95 -12.33 -0.98
C VAL A 78 -4.90 -12.87 -0.02
N ILE A 79 -4.20 -11.96 0.68
CA ILE A 79 -3.17 -12.34 1.67
C ILE A 79 -3.81 -13.14 2.82
N GLY A 80 -4.94 -12.68 3.34
CA GLY A 80 -5.70 -13.36 4.39
C GLY A 80 -6.15 -14.76 3.98
N TYR A 81 -6.70 -14.91 2.78
CA TYR A 81 -7.11 -16.20 2.22
C TYR A 81 -5.93 -17.17 2.07
N TYR A 82 -4.79 -16.70 1.55
CA TYR A 82 -3.60 -17.53 1.40
C TYR A 82 -3.07 -18.04 2.75
N ILE A 83 -2.98 -17.15 3.75
CA ILE A 83 -2.55 -17.51 5.11
C ILE A 83 -3.54 -18.51 5.72
N GLY A 84 -4.84 -18.28 5.60
CA GLY A 84 -5.90 -19.16 6.10
C GLY A 84 -5.84 -20.55 5.48
N LYS A 85 -5.77 -20.63 4.15
CA LYS A 85 -5.65 -21.90 3.40
C LYS A 85 -4.41 -22.69 3.82
N LYS A 86 -3.26 -22.02 3.97
CA LYS A 86 -2.00 -22.65 4.40
C LYS A 86 -2.04 -23.15 5.84
N LYS A 87 -2.71 -22.43 6.74
CA LYS A 87 -2.93 -22.87 8.14
C LYS A 87 -3.78 -24.13 8.19
N ASN A 88 -4.88 -24.17 7.44
CA ASN A 88 -5.77 -25.34 7.37
C ASN A 88 -5.10 -26.57 6.73
N ALA A 89 -4.27 -26.38 5.69
CA ALA A 89 -3.51 -27.48 5.10
C ALA A 89 -2.53 -28.14 6.08
N LYS A 90 -1.97 -27.37 7.04
CA LYS A 90 -1.07 -27.90 8.07
C LYS A 90 -1.82 -28.73 9.13
N ASN A 91 -3.04 -28.33 9.47
CA ASN A 91 -3.89 -29.01 10.44
C ASN A 91 -4.42 -30.35 9.89
N ASN A 92 -4.82 -30.37 8.61
CA ASN A 92 -5.31 -31.59 7.96
C ASN A 92 -4.21 -32.66 7.84
N ASN A 93 -2.97 -32.26 7.52
CA ASN A 93 -1.84 -33.19 7.48
C ASN A 93 -1.44 -33.74 8.87
N ALA A 94 -1.66 -32.98 9.94
CA ALA A 94 -1.44 -33.47 11.30
C ALA A 94 -2.52 -34.49 11.73
N SER A 95 -3.77 -34.30 11.27
CA SER A 95 -4.86 -35.24 11.49
C SER A 95 -4.65 -36.59 10.79
N ILE A 96 -4.10 -36.59 9.57
CA ILE A 96 -3.85 -37.84 8.81
C ILE A 96 -2.65 -38.61 9.38
N LYS A 97 -1.72 -37.94 10.08
CA LYS A 97 -0.53 -38.58 10.66
C LYS A 97 -0.76 -39.22 12.04
N ASN A 98 -1.91 -38.94 12.65
CA ASN A 98 -2.32 -39.48 13.97
C ASN A 98 -3.45 -40.53 13.85
N GLN A 99 -3.79 -40.96 12.62
CA GLN A 99 -4.55 -42.18 12.33
C GLN A 99 -3.58 -43.23 11.79
#